data_AF-A0A7V1RBR9-F1
#
_entry.id   AF-A0A7V1RBR9-F1
#
_cell.length_a   1.000
_cell.length_b   1.000
_cell.length_c   1.000
_cell.angle_alpha   90.00
_cell.angle_beta   90.00
_cell.angle_gamma   90.00
#
_symmetry.space_group_name_H-M   'P 1'
#
loop_
_entity.id
_entity.type
_entity.pdbx_description
1 polymer ?
#
loop_
_entity_poly.entity_id
_entity_poly.type
_entity_poly.pdbx_seq_one_letter_code
_entity_poly.pdbx_strand_id
1 'polypeptide(L)' 'MSDRIWRIAGVNFDHMHMGDLLRMVTEHPRTEIVGIADPDPARMVPVAAKLGIPSDRMYADEHRCLEQARRV' A
#
# COMPACT_ATOMS: atom_id res chain seq x y z
N MET A 1 -3.86 -24.27 -11.53
CA MET A 1 -4.22 -22.87 -11.20
C MET A 1 -2.93 -22.16 -10.79
N SER A 2 -2.71 -20.91 -11.19
CA SER A 2 -1.43 -20.21 -11.00
C SER A 2 -1.17 -19.82 -9.53
N ASP A 3 0.03 -20.10 -9.02
CA ASP A 3 0.52 -19.77 -7.67
C ASP A 3 0.99 -18.32 -7.52
N ARG A 4 0.49 -17.42 -8.38
CA ARG A 4 0.93 -16.04 -8.44
C ARG A 4 0.42 -15.24 -7.24
N ILE A 5 1.35 -14.58 -6.54
CA ILE A 5 1.06 -13.51 -5.59
C ILE A 5 0.96 -12.18 -6.34
N TRP A 6 -0.12 -11.45 -6.10
CA TRP A 6 -0.36 -10.11 -6.65
C TRP A 6 0.19 -9.04 -5.73
N ARG A 7 0.99 -8.14 -6.29
CA ARG A 7 1.62 -7.05 -5.54
C ARG A 7 0.81 -5.79 -5.76
N ILE A 8 0.36 -5.18 -4.68
CA ILE A 8 -0.58 -4.06 -4.70
C ILE A 8 0.08 -2.84 -4.05
N ALA A 9 -0.01 -1.69 -4.71
CA ALA A 9 0.35 -0.40 -4.13
C ALA A 9 -0.91 0.46 -3.98
N GLY A 10 -1.09 1.09 -2.81
CA GLY A 10 -2.18 2.02 -2.56
C GLY A 10 -1.72 3.46 -2.82
N VAL A 11 -2.37 4.18 -3.73
CA VAL A 11 -1.98 5.56 -4.09
C VAL A 11 -3.17 6.49 -3.92
N ASN A 12 -2.93 7.65 -3.30
CA ASN A 12 -3.92 8.68 -2.97
C ASN A 12 -4.93 8.26 -1.88
N PHE A 13 -4.94 9.03 -0.80
CA PHE A 13 -5.74 8.81 0.40
C PHE A 13 -6.80 9.92 0.61
N ASP A 14 -7.05 10.77 -0.38
CA ASP A 14 -7.99 11.93 -0.29
C ASP A 14 -9.40 11.52 0.15
N HIS A 15 -9.87 10.35 -0.29
CA HIS A 15 -11.26 9.91 -0.12
C HIS A 15 -11.48 8.95 1.05
N MET A 16 -10.48 8.74 1.92
CA MET A 16 -10.56 7.93 3.15
C MET A 16 -10.93 6.44 2.98
N HIS A 17 -11.29 5.96 1.78
CA HIS A 17 -11.60 4.55 1.49
C HIS A 17 -10.36 3.65 1.35
N MET A 18 -9.18 4.23 1.17
CA MET A 18 -7.95 3.46 0.91
C MET A 18 -7.65 2.45 2.03
N GLY A 19 -7.98 2.77 3.29
CA GLY A 19 -7.83 1.84 4.40
C GLY A 19 -8.65 0.56 4.27
N ASP A 20 -9.90 0.66 3.79
CA ASP A 20 -10.77 -0.51 3.59
C ASP A 20 -10.32 -1.35 2.40
N LEU A 21 -9.88 -0.70 1.32
CA LEU A 21 -9.33 -1.39 0.14
C LEU A 21 -8.06 -2.17 0.52
N LEU A 22 -7.13 -1.55 1.25
CA LEU A 22 -5.90 -2.20 1.68
C LEU A 22 -6.15 -3.30 2.72
N ARG A 23 -7.17 -3.17 3.57
CA ARG A 23 -7.62 -4.28 4.44
C ARG A 23 -7.98 -5.51 3.61
N MET A 24 -8.76 -5.36 2.54
CA MET A 24 -9.11 -6.48 1.66
C MET A 24 -7.88 -7.14 1.02
N VAL A 25 -6.83 -6.36 0.73
CA VAL A 25 -5.54 -6.89 0.23
C VAL A 25 -4.87 -7.78 1.28
N THR A 26 -4.87 -7.38 2.55
CA THR A 26 -4.28 -8.18 3.64
C THR A 26 -5.08 -9.46 3.95
N GLU A 27 -6.38 -9.45 3.67
CA GLU A 27 -7.28 -10.60 3.93
C GLU A 27 -7.22 -11.66 2.82
N HIS A 28 -6.73 -11.30 1.64
CA HIS A 28 -6.69 -12.20 0.50
C HIS A 28 -5.35 -12.98 0.45
N PRO A 29 -5.37 -14.32 0.34
CA PRO A 29 -4.18 -15.15 0.54
C PRO A 29 -3.14 -15.08 -0.59
N ARG A 30 -3.44 -14.37 -1.68
CA ARG A 30 -2.56 -14.25 -2.85
C ARG A 30 -2.23 -12.81 -3.18
N THR A 31 -2.13 -11.97 -2.17
CA THR A 31 -1.86 -10.54 -2.32
C THR A 31 -0.86 -10.06 -1.28
N GLU A 32 -0.08 -9.05 -1.64
CA GLU A 32 0.84 -8.34 -0.75
C GLU A 32 0.76 -6.83 -1.02
N ILE A 33 0.72 -6.02 0.05
CA ILE A 33 0.88 -4.57 -0.04
C ILE A 33 2.38 -4.25 -0.13
N VAL A 34 2.83 -3.77 -1.28
CA VAL A 34 4.25 -3.48 -1.55
C VAL A 34 4.62 -2.00 -1.41
N GLY A 35 3.63 -1.13 -1.25
CA GLY A 35 3.85 0.30 -1.03
C GLY A 35 2.55 1.07 -0.84
N ILE A 36 2.62 2.21 -0.16
CA ILE A 36 1.56 3.22 -0.12
C ILE A 36 2.15 4.60 -0.42
N ALA A 37 1.40 5.43 -1.15
CA ALA A 37 1.84 6.77 -1.51
C ALA A 37 0.75 7.82 -1.39
N ASP A 38 1.11 8.94 -0.77
CA ASP A 38 0.33 10.19 -0.73
C ASP A 38 1.29 11.36 -0.46
N PRO A 39 1.13 12.51 -1.14
CA PRO A 39 1.92 13.71 -0.87
C PRO A 39 1.80 14.23 0.57
N ASP A 40 0.70 13.91 1.26
CA ASP A 40 0.49 14.19 2.67
C ASP A 40 0.61 12.90 3.52
N PRO A 41 1.76 12.66 4.18
CA PRO A 41 1.97 11.49 5.00
C PRO A 41 0.95 11.31 6.13
N ALA A 42 0.36 12.41 6.63
CA ALA A 42 -0.59 12.36 7.72
C ALA A 42 -1.84 11.53 7.37
N ARG A 43 -2.20 11.45 6.08
CA ARG A 43 -3.34 10.65 5.59
C ARG A 43 -3.05 9.16 5.54
N MET A 44 -1.78 8.79 5.39
CA MET A 44 -1.34 7.39 5.34
C MET A 44 -1.10 6.79 6.73
N VAL A 45 -0.56 7.59 7.67
CA VAL A 45 -0.13 7.12 9.00
C VAL A 45 -1.19 6.27 9.74
N PRO A 46 -2.47 6.67 9.83
CA PRO A 46 -3.47 5.87 10.51
C PRO A 46 -3.72 4.50 9.86
N VAL A 47 -3.70 4.45 8.52
CA VAL A 47 -3.88 3.21 7.76
C VAL A 47 -2.66 2.32 7.90
N ALA A 48 -1.45 2.90 7.80
CA ALA A 48 -0.20 2.18 7.97
C ALA A 48 -0.11 1.54 9.37
N ALA A 49 -0.45 2.29 10.42
CA ALA A 49 -0.48 1.77 11.78
C ALA A 49 -1.52 0.64 11.96
N LYS A 50 -2.73 0.81 11.42
CA LYS A 50 -3.82 -0.18 11.52
C LYS A 50 -3.48 -1.50 10.81
N LEU A 51 -2.80 -1.42 9.67
CA LEU A 51 -2.50 -2.58 8.81
C LEU A 51 -1.08 -3.12 8.99
N GLY A 52 -0.27 -2.51 9.87
CA GLY A 52 1.12 -2.91 10.10
C GLY A 52 2.03 -2.66 8.88
N ILE A 53 1.76 -1.63 8.09
CA ILE A 53 2.58 -1.27 6.93
C ILE A 53 3.84 -0.55 7.46
N PRO A 54 5.05 -1.07 7.18
CA PRO A 54 6.29 -0.47 7.66
C PRO A 54 6.58 0.86 6.95
N SER A 55 7.32 1.74 7.62
CA SER A 55 7.61 3.09 7.13
C SER A 55 8.48 3.10 5.86
N ASP A 56 9.25 2.04 5.60
CA ASP A 56 10.02 1.86 4.36
C ASP A 56 9.14 1.53 3.14
N ARG A 57 7.85 1.27 3.35
CA ARG A 57 6.82 1.12 2.30
C ARG A 57 5.92 2.35 2.17
N MET A 58 6.23 3.45 2.86
CA MET A 58 5.49 4.71 2.78
C MET A 58 6.26 5.75 1.96
N TYR A 59 5.58 6.35 0.97
CA TYR A 59 6.20 7.27 0.03
C TYR A 59 5.40 8.57 -0.08
N ALA A 60 6.08 9.71 -0.13
CA ALA A 60 5.43 10.99 -0.47
C ALA A 60 5.24 11.18 -1.98
N ASP A 61 5.79 10.28 -2.79
CA ASP A 61 5.84 10.36 -4.26
C ASP A 61 5.44 9.00 -4.84
N GLU A 62 4.38 8.99 -5.65
CA GLU A 62 3.83 7.78 -6.26
C GLU A 62 4.78 7.14 -7.27
N HIS A 63 5.58 7.92 -7.99
CA HIS A 63 6.55 7.39 -8.95
C HIS A 63 7.65 6.62 -8.22
N ARG A 64 8.19 7.20 -7.15
CA ARG A 64 9.19 6.52 -6.31
C ARG A 64 8.62 5.26 -5.66
N CYS A 65 7.36 5.30 -5.22
CA CYS A 65 6.65 4.13 -4.70
C CYS A 65 6.63 3.00 -5.73
N LEU A 66 6.13 3.26 -6.95
CA LEU A 66 6.00 2.26 -7.99
C LEU A 66 7.36 1.71 -8.47
N GLU A 67 8.37 2.57 -8.59
CA GLU A 67 9.72 2.16 -9.01
C GLU A 67 10.38 1.22 -7.99
N GLN A 68 10.30 1.54 -6.70
CA GLN A 68 10.90 0.74 -5.64
C GLN A 68 10.08 -0.52 -5.36
N ALA A 69 8.76 -0.40 -5.32
CA ALA A 69 7.85 -1.52 -5.08
C ALA A 69 7.85 -2.57 -6.21
N ARG A 70 8.30 -2.22 -7.42
CA ARG A 70 8.49 -3.19 -8.53
C ARG A 70 9.74 -4.05 -8.36
N ARG A 71 10.76 -3.58 -7.64
CA ARG A 71 12.09 -4.20 -7.55
C ARG A 71 12.28 -5.15 -6.36
N VAL A 72 11.36 -5.14 -5.40
CA VAL A 72 11.35 -6.07 -4.25
C VAL A 72 11.01 -7.48 -4.67
#